data_AF-A0A9P8IIB2-F1
#
_entry.id   AF-A0A9P8IIB2-F1
#
_cell.length_a   1.000
_cell.length_b   1.000
_cell.length_c   1.000
_cell.angle_alpha   90.00
_cell.angle_beta   90.00
_cell.angle_gamma   90.00
#
_symmetry.space_group_name_H-M   'P 1'
#
loop_
_entity.id
_entity.type
_entity.pdbx_description
1 polymer ?
#
loop_
_entity_poly.entity_id
_entity_poly.type
_entity_poly.pdbx_seq_one_letter_code
_entity_poly.pdbx_strand_id
1 'polypeptide(L)'
;MIMIRHTVGLALLATLGYATDVNNTDLEPLRFTKNGTFQIAIFSDMHFGQCPEQDRNSVAVISKVLDYDRPDLVVLNGDLINGDSTFAHNSTHYVDMIVEPIVNRSLTWASTYGNHDHNYNIAGDDILEREQLFPGARTQKMVNKKLSGTTNYYLPVYPSDCTDTSNCSPSLILWFFDSRGGNYYQGSYQPNWVDQSVVDWFNETSIELNDKYNKTLPSLAFVHVPVNATVALQTEIGIRKNYQPGINEDPPVFQQGAGWCENADPDETCDYGGQDVPFMEALVTVPGVIGLFSGHDHGNTWCYRWDKKLEGMTVEGNGIHLCYGQHSGYGGYGNWIRGAREIVVTEDMLEKGDVESYIRLESGDVVGRVTLNSTYNDDYYPATPNTMTYMSEALSGSGSDSESAAKSILSGSELMTAVGGSLIAIAWLCF
;
A
#
# COMPACT_ATOMS: atom_id res chain seq x y z
N MET A 1 -55.58 14.81 -41.76
CA MET A 1 -55.50 15.37 -40.40
C MET A 1 -54.69 14.38 -39.57
N ILE A 2 -53.44 14.74 -39.29
CA ILE A 2 -52.44 13.85 -38.68
C ILE A 2 -52.70 13.80 -37.17
N MET A 3 -53.05 12.65 -36.63
CA MET A 3 -53.04 12.41 -35.17
C MET A 3 -51.73 11.74 -34.80
N ILE A 4 -50.84 12.51 -34.19
CA ILE A 4 -49.62 12.02 -33.55
C ILE A 4 -50.05 11.38 -32.23
N ARG A 5 -49.94 10.04 -32.12
CA ARG A 5 -50.03 9.34 -30.84
C ARG A 5 -48.70 9.52 -30.10
N HIS A 6 -48.72 10.21 -28.96
CA HIS A 6 -47.61 10.21 -28.02
C HIS A 6 -47.58 8.87 -27.28
N THR A 7 -46.59 8.05 -27.59
CA THR A 7 -46.22 6.89 -26.78
C THR A 7 -45.39 7.41 -25.61
N VAL A 8 -46.01 7.56 -24.44
CA VAL A 8 -45.27 7.78 -23.19
C VAL A 8 -44.63 6.44 -22.83
N GLY A 9 -43.34 6.30 -23.08
CA GLY A 9 -42.55 5.19 -22.58
C GLY A 9 -42.43 5.32 -21.07
N LEU A 10 -43.15 4.48 -20.33
CA LEU A 10 -42.95 4.30 -18.90
C LEU A 10 -41.58 3.65 -18.71
N ALA A 11 -40.59 4.41 -18.26
CA ALA A 11 -39.33 3.84 -17.80
C ALA A 11 -39.64 2.93 -16.59
N LEU A 12 -39.40 1.63 -16.75
CA LEU A 12 -39.36 0.71 -15.62
C LEU A 12 -38.21 1.16 -14.72
N LEU A 13 -38.53 1.80 -13.60
CA LEU A 13 -37.64 1.84 -12.45
C LEU A 13 -37.46 0.39 -12.00
N ALA A 14 -36.32 -0.21 -12.35
CA ALA A 14 -35.86 -1.43 -11.72
C ALA A 14 -35.67 -1.10 -10.24
N THR A 15 -36.61 -1.57 -9.43
CA THR A 15 -36.49 -1.61 -7.99
C THR A 15 -35.22 -2.38 -7.65
N LEU A 16 -34.23 -1.69 -7.06
CA LEU A 16 -33.05 -2.29 -6.46
C LEU A 16 -33.52 -3.42 -5.54
N GLY A 17 -33.26 -4.65 -5.97
CA GLY A 17 -33.48 -5.83 -5.17
C GLY A 17 -32.65 -5.73 -3.90
N TYR A 18 -33.26 -6.18 -2.80
CA TYR A 18 -32.67 -6.47 -1.51
C TYR A 18 -31.17 -6.80 -1.60
N ALA A 19 -30.37 -6.16 -0.73
CA ALA A 19 -28.98 -6.51 -0.49
C ALA A 19 -28.85 -8.04 -0.43
N THR A 20 -28.22 -8.62 -1.45
CA THR A 20 -27.73 -9.99 -1.35
C THR A 20 -26.66 -9.96 -0.28
N ASP A 21 -26.84 -10.72 0.81
CA ASP A 21 -25.79 -10.90 1.82
C ASP A 21 -24.49 -11.28 1.09
N VAL A 22 -23.49 -10.39 1.15
CA VAL A 22 -22.18 -10.65 0.54
C VAL A 22 -21.52 -11.77 1.33
N ASN A 23 -21.16 -12.85 0.66
CA ASN A 23 -20.46 -13.97 1.26
C ASN A 23 -19.02 -14.06 0.73
N ASN A 24 -18.07 -13.51 1.47
CA ASN A 24 -16.63 -13.60 1.14
C ASN A 24 -15.96 -14.86 1.73
N THR A 25 -16.70 -15.72 2.44
CA THR A 25 -16.13 -16.95 3.02
C THR A 25 -15.95 -18.08 2.00
N ASP A 26 -16.58 -17.96 0.83
CA ASP A 26 -16.58 -18.95 -0.26
C ASP A 26 -16.07 -18.33 -1.58
N LEU A 27 -15.00 -17.54 -1.50
CA LEU A 27 -14.33 -17.01 -2.68
C LEU A 27 -13.50 -18.11 -3.35
N GLU A 28 -13.57 -18.16 -4.68
CA GLU A 28 -12.69 -19.03 -5.47
C GLU A 28 -11.22 -18.84 -5.06
N PRO A 29 -10.43 -19.94 -4.93
CA PRO A 29 -9.02 -19.83 -4.61
C PRO A 29 -8.26 -18.97 -5.63
N LEU A 30 -7.34 -18.13 -5.13
CA LEU A 30 -6.38 -17.45 -5.99
C LEU A 30 -5.56 -18.48 -6.72
N ARG A 31 -5.46 -18.34 -8.04
CA ARG A 31 -4.79 -19.30 -8.92
C ARG A 31 -4.08 -18.59 -10.03
N PHE A 32 -2.98 -19.18 -10.49
CA PHE A 32 -2.36 -18.78 -11.75
C PHE A 32 -3.36 -18.91 -12.89
N THR A 33 -3.28 -18.01 -13.87
CA THR A 33 -4.05 -18.13 -15.10
C THR A 33 -3.65 -19.39 -15.85
N LYS A 34 -4.46 -19.81 -16.83
CA LYS A 34 -4.13 -20.95 -17.71
C LYS A 34 -2.83 -20.76 -18.51
N ASN A 35 -2.34 -19.53 -18.61
CA ASN A 35 -1.06 -19.20 -19.25
C ASN A 35 0.12 -19.23 -18.26
N GLY A 36 -0.11 -19.64 -17.01
CA GLY A 36 0.93 -19.76 -15.99
C GLY A 36 1.37 -18.42 -15.40
N THR A 37 0.55 -17.36 -15.51
CA THR A 37 0.85 -16.03 -14.95
C THR A 37 -0.02 -15.73 -13.74
N PHE A 38 0.46 -14.91 -12.81
CA PHE A 38 -0.34 -14.28 -11.77
C PHE A 38 0.08 -12.82 -11.64
N GLN A 39 -0.87 -11.89 -11.72
CA GLN A 39 -0.62 -10.45 -11.66
C GLN A 39 -1.25 -9.80 -10.42
N ILE A 40 -0.50 -8.91 -9.77
CA ILE A 40 -0.95 -8.14 -8.62
C ILE A 40 -0.77 -6.65 -8.91
N ALA A 41 -1.84 -5.87 -8.76
CA ALA A 41 -1.77 -4.41 -8.77
C ALA A 41 -1.76 -3.88 -7.33
N ILE A 42 -0.76 -3.07 -6.98
CA ILE A 42 -0.56 -2.53 -5.63
C ILE A 42 -0.84 -1.03 -5.66
N PHE A 43 -1.89 -0.64 -4.94
CA PHE A 43 -2.21 0.76 -4.67
C PHE A 43 -1.82 1.10 -3.23
N SER A 44 -1.06 2.17 -3.06
CA SER A 44 -0.59 2.67 -1.76
C SER A 44 -0.90 4.15 -1.62
N ASP A 45 -1.09 4.62 -0.39
CA ASP A 45 -1.10 6.05 -0.07
C ASP A 45 -2.19 6.80 -0.83
N MET A 46 -3.43 6.32 -0.73
CA MET A 46 -4.56 6.94 -1.43
C MET A 46 -5.14 8.13 -0.65
N HIS A 47 -5.07 8.06 0.69
CA HIS A 47 -5.44 9.14 1.62
C HIS A 47 -6.84 9.72 1.39
N PHE A 48 -7.84 8.84 1.21
CA PHE A 48 -9.22 9.28 1.00
C PHE A 48 -9.75 10.08 2.21
N GLY A 49 -10.60 11.06 1.94
CA GLY A 49 -11.30 11.84 2.96
C GLY A 49 -10.62 13.14 3.38
N GLN A 50 -9.57 13.56 2.66
CA GLN A 50 -9.01 14.91 2.78
C GLN A 50 -9.82 15.95 2.00
N CYS A 51 -10.25 15.62 0.78
CA CYS A 51 -11.03 16.53 -0.07
C CYS A 51 -11.83 15.76 -1.14
N PRO A 52 -13.14 16.07 -1.34
CA PRO A 52 -13.96 15.32 -2.28
C PRO A 52 -13.46 15.31 -3.72
N GLU A 53 -12.74 16.34 -4.15
CA GLU A 53 -12.16 16.36 -5.50
C GLU A 53 -10.93 15.44 -5.62
N GLN A 54 -10.07 15.42 -4.59
CA GLN A 54 -8.96 14.47 -4.52
C GLN A 54 -9.49 13.04 -4.55
N ASP A 55 -10.51 12.74 -3.74
CA ASP A 55 -11.13 11.41 -3.70
C ASP A 55 -11.66 10.96 -5.07
N ARG A 56 -12.35 11.86 -5.80
CA ARG A 56 -12.82 11.56 -7.17
C ARG A 56 -11.68 11.30 -8.14
N ASN A 57 -10.59 12.06 -8.05
CA ASN A 57 -9.43 11.88 -8.91
C ASN A 57 -8.68 10.58 -8.55
N SER A 58 -8.58 10.23 -7.27
CA SER A 58 -8.05 8.93 -6.80
C SER A 58 -8.87 7.76 -7.38
N VAL A 59 -10.21 7.84 -7.35
CA VAL A 59 -11.08 6.82 -8.00
C VAL A 59 -10.80 6.72 -9.50
N ALA A 60 -10.53 7.85 -10.18
CA ALA A 60 -10.18 7.86 -11.59
C ALA A 60 -8.81 7.20 -11.85
N VAL A 61 -7.82 7.37 -10.97
CA VAL A 61 -6.53 6.67 -11.06
C VAL A 61 -6.73 5.16 -10.95
N ILE A 62 -7.42 4.70 -9.89
CA ILE A 62 -7.70 3.27 -9.69
C ILE A 62 -8.42 2.70 -10.92
N SER A 63 -9.44 3.40 -11.42
CA SER A 63 -10.18 2.99 -12.61
C SER A 63 -9.30 2.86 -13.84
N LYS A 64 -8.46 3.87 -14.14
CA LYS A 64 -7.58 3.87 -15.31
C LYS A 64 -6.54 2.77 -15.24
N VAL A 65 -5.86 2.62 -14.10
CA VAL A 65 -4.86 1.57 -13.91
C VAL A 65 -5.50 0.20 -14.15
N LEU A 66 -6.67 -0.07 -13.56
CA LEU A 66 -7.41 -1.33 -13.73
C LEU A 66 -8.02 -1.52 -15.13
N ASP A 67 -8.09 -0.47 -15.95
CA ASP A 67 -8.48 -0.56 -17.36
C ASP A 67 -7.27 -0.87 -18.27
N TYR A 68 -6.07 -0.40 -17.90
CA TYR A 68 -4.84 -0.70 -18.61
C TYR A 68 -4.33 -2.11 -18.32
N ASP A 69 -4.31 -2.46 -17.04
CA ASP A 69 -3.87 -3.76 -16.54
C ASP A 69 -5.01 -4.41 -15.77
N ARG A 70 -5.29 -5.68 -16.05
CA ARG A 70 -6.37 -6.42 -15.38
C ARG A 70 -5.75 -7.49 -14.47
N PRO A 71 -5.41 -7.14 -13.22
CA PRO A 71 -4.70 -8.04 -12.31
C PRO A 71 -5.58 -9.21 -11.85
N ASP A 72 -4.95 -10.27 -11.35
CA ASP A 72 -5.61 -11.40 -10.70
C ASP A 72 -5.93 -11.10 -9.22
N LEU A 73 -5.21 -10.15 -8.60
CA LEU A 73 -5.45 -9.62 -7.26
C LEU A 73 -5.13 -8.12 -7.20
N VAL A 74 -5.99 -7.33 -6.58
CA VAL A 74 -5.66 -5.95 -6.18
C VAL A 74 -5.20 -5.94 -4.72
N VAL A 75 -4.08 -5.31 -4.43
CA VAL A 75 -3.57 -5.09 -3.08
C VAL A 75 -3.69 -3.61 -2.73
N LEU A 76 -4.35 -3.31 -1.62
CA LEU A 76 -4.45 -1.97 -1.04
C LEU A 76 -3.48 -1.89 0.15
N ASN A 77 -2.31 -1.27 -0.06
CA ASN A 77 -1.15 -1.38 0.82
C ASN A 77 -0.97 -0.17 1.75
N GLY A 78 -1.99 0.07 2.57
CA GLY A 78 -2.03 1.07 3.64
C GLY A 78 -2.19 2.52 3.19
N ASP A 79 -2.53 3.34 4.19
CA ASP A 79 -2.99 4.72 4.07
C ASP A 79 -4.12 4.85 3.04
N LEU A 80 -5.13 3.99 3.24
CA LEU A 80 -6.33 3.97 2.42
C LEU A 80 -7.15 5.23 2.66
N ILE A 81 -7.34 5.56 3.94
CA ILE A 81 -8.17 6.67 4.43
C ILE A 81 -7.32 7.57 5.31
N ASN A 82 -7.44 8.88 5.12
CA ASN A 82 -6.80 9.86 5.98
C ASN A 82 -7.58 10.06 7.29
N GLY A 83 -7.42 9.12 8.24
CA GLY A 83 -8.22 9.03 9.46
C GLY A 83 -8.25 10.29 10.32
N ASP A 84 -7.21 11.10 10.32
CA ASP A 84 -7.12 12.38 11.04
C ASP A 84 -8.02 13.49 10.46
N SER A 85 -8.33 13.45 9.17
CA SER A 85 -9.15 14.48 8.49
C SER A 85 -10.62 14.12 8.28
N THR A 86 -11.00 12.90 8.65
CA THR A 86 -12.36 12.37 8.47
C THR A 86 -13.23 12.58 9.72
N PHE A 87 -14.52 12.25 9.67
CA PHE A 87 -15.39 12.23 10.85
C PHE A 87 -15.63 10.79 11.32
N ALA A 88 -15.54 10.55 12.63
CA ALA A 88 -15.63 9.21 13.20
C ALA A 88 -16.91 8.43 12.81
N HIS A 89 -18.03 9.14 12.66
CA HIS A 89 -19.32 8.51 12.33
C HIS A 89 -19.44 8.04 10.88
N ASN A 90 -18.55 8.46 9.97
CA ASN A 90 -18.64 8.10 8.56
C ASN A 90 -17.30 7.77 7.89
N SER A 91 -16.18 7.80 8.62
CA SER A 91 -14.83 7.61 8.05
C SER A 91 -14.71 6.33 7.20
N THR A 92 -15.28 5.22 7.66
CA THR A 92 -15.24 3.95 6.92
C THR A 92 -15.99 3.96 5.58
N HIS A 93 -16.90 4.92 5.32
CA HIS A 93 -17.63 4.98 4.04
C HIS A 93 -16.71 5.30 2.86
N TYR A 94 -15.49 5.80 3.09
CA TYR A 94 -14.51 5.98 2.02
C TYR A 94 -14.03 4.65 1.43
N VAL A 95 -14.14 3.53 2.17
CA VAL A 95 -13.91 2.18 1.62
C VAL A 95 -14.79 1.94 0.40
N ASP A 96 -16.06 2.38 0.44
CA ASP A 96 -17.02 2.23 -0.66
C ASP A 96 -16.46 2.82 -1.96
N MET A 97 -15.89 4.03 -1.89
CA MET A 97 -15.31 4.72 -3.04
C MET A 97 -14.05 4.03 -3.55
N ILE A 98 -13.20 3.57 -2.63
CA ILE A 98 -11.94 2.88 -2.96
C ILE A 98 -12.23 1.58 -3.72
N VAL A 99 -13.20 0.79 -3.24
CA VAL A 99 -13.46 -0.56 -3.76
C VAL A 99 -14.48 -0.59 -4.89
N GLU A 100 -15.30 0.45 -5.08
CA GLU A 100 -16.25 0.55 -6.20
C GLU A 100 -15.62 0.19 -7.56
N PRO A 101 -14.50 0.78 -8.01
CA PRO A 101 -13.89 0.42 -9.30
C PRO A 101 -13.38 -1.02 -9.35
N ILE A 102 -13.02 -1.63 -8.21
CA ILE A 102 -12.56 -3.01 -8.11
C ILE A 102 -13.75 -3.97 -8.24
N VAL A 103 -14.79 -3.73 -7.45
CA VAL A 103 -16.03 -4.52 -7.41
C VAL A 103 -16.75 -4.48 -8.76
N ASN A 104 -16.83 -3.31 -9.41
CA ASN A 104 -17.44 -3.15 -10.73
C ASN A 104 -16.75 -3.98 -11.83
N ARG A 105 -15.47 -4.34 -11.64
CA ARG A 105 -14.69 -5.19 -12.55
C ARG A 105 -14.71 -6.67 -12.17
N SER A 106 -15.43 -7.01 -11.09
CA SER A 106 -15.46 -8.34 -10.46
C SER A 106 -14.05 -8.85 -10.12
N LEU A 107 -13.18 -7.93 -9.71
CA LEU A 107 -11.84 -8.25 -9.24
C LEU A 107 -11.88 -8.60 -7.75
N THR A 108 -10.97 -9.45 -7.34
CA THR A 108 -10.77 -9.78 -5.93
C THR A 108 -9.60 -8.97 -5.39
N TRP A 109 -9.63 -8.68 -4.10
CA TRP A 109 -8.72 -7.71 -3.51
C TRP A 109 -8.45 -8.03 -2.05
N ALA A 110 -7.33 -7.51 -1.55
CA ALA A 110 -6.90 -7.67 -0.17
C ALA A 110 -6.19 -6.38 0.28
N SER A 111 -6.18 -6.10 1.58
CA SER A 111 -5.59 -4.89 2.13
C SER A 111 -4.64 -5.16 3.29
N THR A 112 -3.73 -4.23 3.51
CA THR A 112 -3.07 -4.02 4.80
C THR A 112 -3.13 -2.54 5.14
N TYR A 113 -2.89 -2.18 6.40
CA TYR A 113 -3.20 -0.85 6.92
C TYR A 113 -1.95 -0.06 7.29
N GLY A 114 -2.05 1.25 7.09
CA GLY A 114 -1.02 2.23 7.40
C GLY A 114 -1.33 3.05 8.64
N ASN A 115 -0.48 4.03 8.91
CA ASN A 115 -0.61 4.90 10.08
C ASN A 115 -1.81 5.85 10.00
N HIS A 116 -2.35 6.15 8.82
CA HIS A 116 -3.57 6.95 8.69
C HIS A 116 -4.85 6.12 8.81
N ASP A 117 -4.76 4.81 8.57
CA ASP A 117 -5.86 3.86 8.76
C ASP A 117 -6.08 3.50 10.24
N HIS A 118 -5.11 3.84 11.10
CA HIS A 118 -5.24 3.80 12.55
C HIS A 118 -5.12 5.22 13.14
N ASN A 119 -6.25 5.89 13.34
CA ASN A 119 -6.23 7.27 13.80
C ASN A 119 -7.42 7.64 14.69
N TYR A 120 -7.47 8.89 15.12
CA TYR A 120 -8.45 9.38 16.09
C TYR A 120 -9.91 9.12 15.66
N ASN A 121 -10.21 9.23 14.36
CA ASN A 121 -11.55 9.03 13.83
C ASN A 121 -11.77 7.66 13.16
N ILE A 122 -10.79 6.76 13.14
CA ILE A 122 -10.92 5.47 12.47
C ILE A 122 -10.06 4.39 13.13
N ALA A 123 -10.65 3.23 13.40
CA ALA A 123 -9.93 2.04 13.81
C ALA A 123 -9.76 1.11 12.61
N GLY A 124 -8.60 0.45 12.48
CA GLY A 124 -8.40 -0.57 11.45
C GLY A 124 -9.46 -1.67 11.48
N ASP A 125 -9.93 -2.08 12.67
CA ASP A 125 -11.00 -3.08 12.80
C ASP A 125 -12.33 -2.63 12.17
N ASP A 126 -12.64 -1.33 12.18
CA ASP A 126 -13.85 -0.78 11.55
C ASP A 126 -13.70 -0.73 10.02
N ILE A 127 -12.48 -0.50 9.51
CA ILE A 127 -12.16 -0.63 8.08
C ILE A 127 -12.39 -2.08 7.66
N LEU A 128 -11.80 -3.04 8.39
CA LEU A 128 -11.93 -4.46 8.09
C LEU A 128 -13.40 -4.90 8.07
N GLU A 129 -14.21 -4.49 9.05
CA GLU A 129 -15.65 -4.79 9.05
C GLU A 129 -16.36 -4.23 7.81
N ARG A 130 -16.04 -2.99 7.42
CA ARG A 130 -16.64 -2.35 6.24
C ARG A 130 -16.23 -3.04 4.94
N GLU A 131 -14.96 -3.43 4.81
CA GLU A 131 -14.43 -4.15 3.66
C GLU A 131 -15.20 -5.45 3.39
N GLN A 132 -15.61 -6.17 4.44
CA GLN A 132 -16.37 -7.43 4.30
C GLN A 132 -17.76 -7.26 3.71
N LEU A 133 -18.28 -6.02 3.61
CA LEU A 133 -19.57 -5.75 2.97
C LEU A 133 -19.49 -5.75 1.44
N PHE A 134 -18.30 -5.84 0.86
CA PHE A 134 -18.08 -5.81 -0.58
C PHE A 134 -17.57 -7.15 -1.10
N PRO A 135 -18.07 -7.62 -2.26
CA PRO A 135 -17.67 -8.92 -2.80
C PRO A 135 -16.20 -8.91 -3.22
N GLY A 136 -15.55 -10.05 -3.05
CA GLY A 136 -14.17 -10.25 -3.47
C GLY A 136 -13.14 -9.75 -2.46
N ALA A 137 -13.55 -9.28 -1.28
CA ALA A 137 -12.66 -8.91 -0.19
C ALA A 137 -12.01 -10.17 0.42
N ARG A 138 -10.68 -10.22 0.45
CA ARG A 138 -9.89 -11.33 1.00
C ARG A 138 -9.13 -10.97 2.28
N THR A 139 -9.22 -9.73 2.73
CA THR A 139 -8.55 -9.24 3.94
C THR A 139 -8.99 -10.03 5.16
N GLN A 140 -8.04 -10.43 5.99
CA GLN A 140 -8.28 -11.24 7.19
C GLN A 140 -7.51 -10.72 8.40
N LYS A 141 -7.92 -11.19 9.58
CA LYS A 141 -7.25 -10.96 10.87
C LYS A 141 -6.90 -12.30 11.50
N MET A 142 -5.71 -12.84 11.16
CA MET A 142 -5.24 -14.13 11.67
C MET A 142 -4.50 -13.99 13.01
N VAL A 143 -3.98 -12.80 13.33
CA VAL A 143 -3.36 -12.50 14.62
C VAL A 143 -4.30 -11.63 15.46
N ASN A 144 -4.73 -12.14 16.60
CA ASN A 144 -5.60 -11.42 17.54
C ASN A 144 -4.88 -11.18 18.87
N LYS A 145 -3.97 -10.21 18.88
CA LYS A 145 -3.24 -9.77 20.07
C LYS A 145 -3.47 -8.28 20.26
N LYS A 146 -3.38 -7.80 21.50
CA LYS A 146 -3.69 -6.40 21.85
C LYS A 146 -2.90 -5.39 21.00
N LEU A 147 -1.65 -5.71 20.68
CA LEU A 147 -0.73 -4.82 19.99
C LEU A 147 -0.46 -5.24 18.54
N SER A 148 -1.09 -6.29 18.01
CA SER A 148 -0.74 -6.79 16.67
C SER A 148 -1.20 -5.90 15.52
N GLY A 149 -2.06 -4.91 15.76
CA GLY A 149 -2.82 -4.27 14.69
C GLY A 149 -3.96 -5.16 14.21
N THR A 150 -4.48 -4.89 13.01
CA THR A 150 -5.68 -5.51 12.45
C THR A 150 -5.37 -6.51 11.34
N THR A 151 -4.58 -6.15 10.33
CA THR A 151 -4.47 -6.92 9.06
C THR A 151 -3.17 -7.73 8.96
N ASN A 152 -3.08 -8.78 9.77
CA ASN A 152 -1.98 -9.75 9.72
C ASN A 152 -2.51 -11.11 9.29
N TYR A 153 -2.16 -11.54 8.08
CA TYR A 153 -2.69 -12.76 7.44
C TYR A 153 -1.85 -13.16 6.23
N TYR A 154 -2.17 -14.32 5.64
CA TYR A 154 -1.60 -14.73 4.37
C TYR A 154 -2.68 -15.26 3.41
N LEU A 155 -2.39 -15.17 2.11
CA LEU A 155 -3.21 -15.74 1.05
C LEU A 155 -2.39 -16.73 0.20
N PRO A 156 -2.82 -18.00 0.08
CA PRO A 156 -2.19 -18.94 -0.85
C PRO A 156 -2.67 -18.72 -2.29
N VAL A 157 -1.74 -18.77 -3.24
CA VAL A 157 -2.01 -18.79 -4.68
C VAL A 157 -1.62 -20.16 -5.23
N TYR A 158 -2.56 -20.81 -5.90
CA TYR A 158 -2.45 -22.19 -6.34
C TYR A 158 -2.11 -22.32 -7.83
N PRO A 159 -1.57 -23.47 -8.27
CA PRO A 159 -1.39 -23.78 -9.69
C PRO A 159 -2.68 -23.62 -10.49
N SER A 160 -2.53 -23.32 -11.79
CA SER A 160 -3.67 -23.07 -12.69
C SER A 160 -4.61 -24.27 -12.88
N ASP A 161 -4.09 -25.48 -12.70
CA ASP A 161 -4.83 -26.75 -12.81
C ASP A 161 -5.36 -27.25 -11.47
N CYS A 162 -5.17 -26.51 -10.38
CA CYS A 162 -5.69 -26.88 -9.07
C CYS A 162 -7.23 -26.78 -9.03
N THR A 163 -7.89 -27.93 -8.98
CA THR A 163 -9.36 -28.03 -8.86
C THR A 163 -9.86 -28.18 -7.42
N ASP A 164 -8.99 -28.63 -6.51
CA ASP A 164 -9.31 -28.87 -5.10
C ASP A 164 -8.09 -28.53 -4.24
N THR A 165 -8.17 -27.41 -3.51
CA THR A 165 -7.06 -26.88 -2.70
C THR A 165 -6.66 -27.78 -1.55
N SER A 166 -7.48 -28.75 -1.15
CA SER A 166 -7.11 -29.75 -0.15
C SER A 166 -6.05 -30.74 -0.65
N ASN A 167 -5.91 -30.88 -1.97
CA ASN A 167 -5.01 -31.81 -2.65
C ASN A 167 -3.87 -31.10 -3.41
N CYS A 168 -3.84 -29.77 -3.41
CA CYS A 168 -2.81 -28.97 -4.09
C CYS A 168 -1.86 -28.33 -3.08
N SER A 169 -0.61 -28.15 -3.50
CA SER A 169 0.33 -27.26 -2.83
C SER A 169 0.27 -25.87 -3.48
N PRO A 170 0.22 -24.77 -2.70
CA PRO A 170 0.34 -23.42 -3.25
C PRO A 170 1.65 -23.24 -4.04
N SER A 171 1.62 -22.46 -5.10
CA SER A 171 2.81 -22.05 -5.86
C SER A 171 3.42 -20.76 -5.27
N LEU A 172 2.61 -19.94 -4.58
CA LEU A 172 3.02 -18.67 -3.99
C LEU A 172 2.22 -18.40 -2.70
N ILE A 173 2.85 -17.83 -1.69
CA ILE A 173 2.20 -17.26 -0.51
C ILE A 173 2.31 -15.72 -0.54
N LEU A 174 1.21 -15.03 -0.27
CA LEU A 174 1.18 -13.58 -0.11
C LEU A 174 1.00 -13.25 1.38
N TRP A 175 1.97 -12.60 1.99
CA TRP A 175 1.94 -12.20 3.40
C TRP A 175 1.56 -10.72 3.54
N PHE A 176 0.68 -10.42 4.50
CA PHE A 176 0.23 -9.07 4.80
C PHE A 176 0.51 -8.76 6.26
N PHE A 177 1.11 -7.60 6.52
CA PHE A 177 1.57 -7.18 7.85
C PHE A 177 1.12 -5.77 8.17
N ASP A 178 0.50 -5.62 9.35
CA ASP A 178 0.08 -4.33 9.87
C ASP A 178 1.22 -3.72 10.71
N SER A 179 1.90 -2.73 10.13
CA SER A 179 2.95 -1.97 10.81
C SER A 179 2.41 -0.90 11.77
N ARG A 180 1.08 -0.70 11.82
CA ARG A 180 0.42 0.25 12.71
C ARG A 180 0.91 1.69 12.46
N GLY A 181 1.25 2.41 13.53
CA GLY A 181 1.54 3.85 13.54
C GLY A 181 0.27 4.68 13.76
N GLY A 182 0.41 6.01 13.71
CA GLY A 182 -0.71 6.90 13.96
C GLY A 182 -1.17 6.87 15.42
N ASN A 183 -2.47 6.81 15.64
CA ASN A 183 -3.07 6.87 16.98
C ASN A 183 -4.02 5.69 17.22
N TYR A 184 -4.13 5.27 18.47
CA TYR A 184 -5.28 4.47 18.89
C TYR A 184 -6.57 5.26 18.64
N TYR A 185 -7.66 4.57 18.27
CA TYR A 185 -8.97 5.20 18.10
C TYR A 185 -9.38 5.98 19.35
N GLN A 186 -9.66 7.27 19.17
CA GLN A 186 -9.93 8.23 20.25
C GLN A 186 -8.89 8.21 21.39
N GLY A 187 -7.64 7.85 21.06
CA GLY A 187 -6.56 7.62 22.00
C GLY A 187 -5.29 8.40 21.63
N SER A 188 -4.19 7.96 22.23
CA SER A 188 -2.86 8.53 22.03
C SER A 188 -2.13 7.87 20.87
N TYR A 189 -0.94 8.41 20.60
CA TYR A 189 0.04 7.82 19.70
C TYR A 189 0.30 6.34 20.03
N GLN A 190 0.50 5.54 18.97
CA GLN A 190 0.74 4.11 19.10
C GLN A 190 2.02 3.66 18.37
N PRO A 191 2.58 2.49 18.72
CA PRO A 191 3.71 1.89 18.01
C PRO A 191 3.55 1.85 16.49
N ASN A 192 4.65 2.07 15.77
CA ASN A 192 4.73 2.12 14.30
C ASN A 192 5.68 1.05 13.73
N TRP A 193 5.55 -0.19 14.20
CA TRP A 193 6.29 -1.34 13.67
C TRP A 193 5.40 -2.59 13.63
N VAL A 194 5.83 -3.67 12.97
CA VAL A 194 5.19 -4.98 13.09
C VAL A 194 5.47 -5.56 14.47
N ASP A 195 4.41 -5.84 15.24
CA ASP A 195 4.54 -6.31 16.62
C ASP A 195 5.23 -7.68 16.74
N GLN A 196 5.96 -7.92 17.85
CA GLN A 196 6.63 -9.19 18.09
C GLN A 196 5.68 -10.39 17.97
N SER A 197 4.42 -10.26 18.41
CA SER A 197 3.46 -11.35 18.31
C SER A 197 3.05 -11.70 16.88
N VAL A 198 3.18 -10.76 15.95
CA VAL A 198 3.00 -10.99 14.51
C VAL A 198 4.26 -11.65 13.93
N VAL A 199 5.45 -11.24 14.38
CA VAL A 199 6.72 -11.88 14.00
C VAL A 199 6.75 -13.35 14.42
N ASP A 200 6.32 -13.65 15.65
CA ASP A 200 6.22 -15.02 16.18
C ASP A 200 5.25 -15.84 15.32
N TRP A 201 4.06 -15.30 15.04
CA TRP A 201 3.07 -15.93 14.17
C TRP A 201 3.62 -16.19 12.75
N PHE A 202 4.35 -15.24 12.17
CA PHE A 202 4.92 -15.38 10.83
C PHE A 202 5.93 -16.52 10.77
N ASN A 203 6.84 -16.60 11.74
CA ASN A 203 7.82 -17.67 11.85
C ASN A 203 7.16 -19.04 12.02
N GLU A 204 6.23 -19.15 12.97
CA GLU A 204 5.50 -20.40 13.26
C GLU A 204 4.69 -20.86 12.03
N THR A 205 3.91 -19.95 11.45
CA THR A 205 3.06 -20.25 10.29
C THR A 205 3.88 -20.64 9.07
N SER A 206 5.03 -20.00 8.84
CA SER A 206 5.90 -20.40 7.73
C SER A 206 6.45 -21.82 7.91
N ILE A 207 6.83 -22.21 9.14
CA ILE A 207 7.26 -23.59 9.42
C ILE A 207 6.12 -24.55 9.15
N GLU A 208 4.93 -24.28 9.69
CA GLU A 208 3.74 -25.13 9.50
C GLU A 208 3.38 -25.31 8.01
N LEU A 209 3.43 -24.23 7.23
CA LEU A 209 3.16 -24.29 5.79
C LEU A 209 4.21 -25.11 5.03
N ASN A 210 5.50 -24.88 5.31
CA ASN A 210 6.57 -25.62 4.65
C ASN A 210 6.55 -27.11 5.03
N ASP A 211 6.25 -27.45 6.29
CA ASP A 211 6.09 -28.82 6.76
C ASP A 211 4.87 -29.49 6.13
N LYS A 212 3.73 -28.79 6.06
CA LYS A 212 2.49 -29.30 5.46
C LYS A 212 2.68 -29.68 3.98
N TYR A 213 3.42 -28.88 3.23
CA TYR A 213 3.61 -29.11 1.79
C TYR A 213 4.97 -29.71 1.43
N ASN A 214 5.84 -29.96 2.43
CA ASN A 214 7.17 -30.50 2.29
C ASN A 214 8.02 -29.79 1.21
N LYS A 215 7.92 -28.46 1.14
CA LYS A 215 8.68 -27.62 0.22
C LYS A 215 8.76 -26.19 0.76
N THR A 216 9.83 -25.48 0.43
CA THR A 216 9.87 -24.02 0.60
C THR A 216 8.90 -23.38 -0.36
N LEU A 217 7.96 -22.58 0.15
CA LEU A 217 7.02 -21.84 -0.66
C LEU A 217 7.60 -20.46 -1.02
N PRO A 218 7.72 -20.12 -2.33
CA PRO A 218 7.95 -18.75 -2.76
C PRO A 218 6.90 -17.82 -2.14
N SER A 219 7.30 -16.62 -1.74
CA SER A 219 6.39 -15.67 -1.11
C SER A 219 6.75 -14.22 -1.35
N LEU A 220 5.73 -13.37 -1.32
CA LEU A 220 5.82 -11.92 -1.38
C LEU A 220 5.13 -11.36 -0.14
N ALA A 221 5.67 -10.25 0.38
CA ALA A 221 5.18 -9.62 1.60
C ALA A 221 4.77 -8.17 1.34
N PHE A 222 3.71 -7.73 2.02
CA PHE A 222 3.17 -6.37 1.96
C PHE A 222 3.11 -5.80 3.37
N VAL A 223 3.67 -4.62 3.56
CA VAL A 223 3.64 -3.87 4.82
C VAL A 223 3.63 -2.39 4.48
N HIS A 224 2.86 -1.57 5.18
CA HIS A 224 2.77 -0.17 4.81
C HIS A 224 4.06 0.62 5.10
N VAL A 225 4.49 0.67 6.37
CA VAL A 225 5.68 1.41 6.79
C VAL A 225 6.95 0.57 6.50
N PRO A 226 7.95 1.13 5.79
CA PRO A 226 9.15 0.40 5.40
C PRO A 226 10.06 0.06 6.59
N VAL A 227 10.87 -0.99 6.45
CA VAL A 227 11.86 -1.39 7.48
C VAL A 227 13.10 -0.48 7.48
N ASN A 228 13.80 -0.39 8.60
CA ASN A 228 14.97 0.48 8.79
C ASN A 228 16.12 0.20 7.80
N ALA A 229 16.21 -1.02 7.25
CA ALA A 229 17.17 -1.32 6.17
C ALA A 229 17.05 -0.35 4.98
N THR A 230 15.84 0.11 4.66
CA THR A 230 15.60 1.03 3.54
C THR A 230 16.25 2.40 3.76
N VAL A 231 16.36 2.87 5.00
CA VAL A 231 17.04 4.12 5.38
C VAL A 231 18.51 4.03 5.03
N ALA A 232 19.18 2.98 5.50
CA ALA A 232 20.61 2.77 5.25
C ALA A 232 20.89 2.59 3.74
N LEU A 233 20.03 1.87 3.02
CA LEU A 233 20.13 1.74 1.56
C LEU A 233 20.00 3.08 0.85
N GLN A 234 19.06 3.93 1.26
CA GLN A 234 18.82 5.22 0.63
C GLN A 234 19.92 6.24 0.94
N THR A 235 20.37 6.29 2.19
CA THR A 235 21.23 7.37 2.72
C THR A 235 22.71 7.04 2.76
N GLU A 236 23.09 5.79 3.04
CA GLU A 236 24.49 5.37 3.15
C GLU A 236 25.02 4.78 1.83
N ILE A 237 24.21 3.95 1.18
CA ILE A 237 24.61 3.29 -0.09
C ILE A 237 24.24 4.15 -1.30
N GLY A 238 23.01 4.68 -1.31
CA GLY A 238 22.47 5.51 -2.37
C GLY A 238 21.75 4.74 -3.47
N ILE A 239 20.62 5.29 -3.91
CA ILE A 239 19.80 4.73 -5.00
C ILE A 239 20.34 5.22 -6.34
N ARG A 240 20.77 4.29 -7.21
CA ARG A 240 21.28 4.63 -8.55
C ARG A 240 20.18 4.49 -9.57
N LYS A 241 19.72 5.59 -10.14
CA LYS A 241 18.57 5.66 -11.08
C LYS A 241 18.55 4.67 -12.25
N ASN A 242 19.68 4.11 -12.65
CA ASN A 242 19.80 3.13 -13.75
C ASN A 242 20.04 1.68 -13.28
N TYR A 243 20.11 1.43 -11.97
CA TYR A 243 20.27 0.10 -11.38
C TYR A 243 19.11 -0.21 -10.44
N GLN A 244 18.61 0.81 -9.75
CA GLN A 244 17.39 0.80 -8.95
C GLN A 244 16.44 1.88 -9.51
N PRO A 245 15.86 1.69 -10.71
CA PRO A 245 15.02 2.70 -11.33
C PRO A 245 13.77 2.97 -10.50
N GLY A 246 13.55 4.23 -10.15
CA GLY A 246 12.43 4.71 -9.36
C GLY A 246 12.64 6.17 -8.94
N ILE A 247 11.58 6.83 -8.52
CA ILE A 247 11.65 8.14 -7.87
C ILE A 247 12.29 7.93 -6.49
N ASN A 248 13.18 8.82 -6.08
CA ASN A 248 13.86 8.80 -4.78
C ASN A 248 13.94 10.23 -4.22
N GLU A 249 12.78 10.86 -4.02
CA GLU A 249 12.66 12.27 -3.64
C GLU A 249 12.17 12.50 -2.21
N ASP A 250 12.09 11.43 -1.41
CA ASP A 250 11.76 11.50 0.01
C ASP A 250 12.89 10.93 0.88
N PRO A 251 14.06 11.61 0.98
CA PRO A 251 15.12 11.22 1.89
C PRO A 251 15.16 12.07 3.19
N PRO A 252 15.43 11.47 4.36
CA PRO A 252 15.46 10.03 4.59
C PRO A 252 14.03 9.44 4.58
N VAL A 253 13.92 8.17 4.21
CA VAL A 253 12.67 7.42 4.37
C VAL A 253 12.24 7.36 5.83
N PHE A 254 10.93 7.35 6.09
CA PHE A 254 10.36 7.21 7.43
C PHE A 254 10.06 5.75 7.74
N GLN A 255 10.95 5.13 8.50
CA GLN A 255 10.92 3.69 8.78
C GLN A 255 10.08 3.30 10.00
N GLN A 256 9.85 1.99 10.13
CA GLN A 256 9.30 1.39 11.33
C GLN A 256 10.16 1.70 12.57
N GLY A 257 9.51 2.06 13.68
CA GLY A 257 10.20 2.44 14.91
C GLY A 257 10.81 3.86 14.89
N ALA A 258 10.62 4.64 13.82
CA ALA A 258 11.03 6.04 13.80
C ALA A 258 10.35 6.81 14.94
N GLY A 259 11.14 7.59 15.69
CA GLY A 259 10.67 8.36 16.85
C GLY A 259 10.63 7.59 18.17
N TRP A 260 10.94 6.29 18.19
CA TRP A 260 10.87 5.46 19.40
C TRP A 260 12.25 5.07 19.93
N CYS A 261 12.45 5.17 21.24
CA CYS A 261 13.65 4.66 21.92
C CYS A 261 13.59 3.14 22.16
N GLU A 262 14.73 2.50 22.40
CA GLU A 262 14.87 1.03 22.59
C GLU A 262 13.93 0.46 23.68
N ASN A 263 13.64 1.24 24.73
CA ASN A 263 12.71 0.88 25.79
C ASN A 263 11.22 0.92 25.38
N ALA A 264 10.91 1.42 24.17
CA ALA A 264 9.57 1.67 23.66
C ALA A 264 8.69 2.50 24.62
N ASP A 265 9.31 3.45 25.34
CA ASP A 265 8.57 4.39 26.19
C ASP A 265 7.92 5.47 25.32
N PRO A 266 6.58 5.63 25.34
CA PRO A 266 5.88 6.66 24.55
C PRO A 266 6.19 8.10 24.99
N ASP A 267 6.77 8.31 26.18
CA ASP A 267 7.14 9.62 26.70
C ASP A 267 8.59 10.01 26.34
N GLU A 268 9.36 9.11 25.71
CA GLU A 268 10.72 9.35 25.23
C GLU A 268 10.79 9.37 23.69
N THR A 269 11.75 10.11 23.14
CA THR A 269 11.93 10.21 21.67
C THR A 269 13.39 10.02 21.30
N CYS A 270 13.61 9.10 20.37
CA CYS A 270 14.89 8.80 19.73
C CYS A 270 14.67 8.74 18.22
N ASP A 271 15.72 8.91 17.41
CA ASP A 271 15.58 8.80 15.95
C ASP A 271 15.09 7.39 15.55
N TYR A 272 15.65 6.36 16.19
CA TYR A 272 15.31 4.96 15.97
C TYR A 272 15.80 4.11 17.15
N GLY A 273 15.00 3.13 17.58
CA GLY A 273 15.29 2.29 18.74
C GLY A 273 15.36 0.79 18.47
N GLY A 274 15.31 0.36 17.22
CA GLY A 274 15.51 -1.06 16.87
C GLY A 274 14.27 -1.94 16.98
N GLN A 275 13.07 -1.38 17.03
CA GLN A 275 11.84 -2.13 17.31
C GLN A 275 11.43 -3.07 16.16
N ASP A 276 11.83 -2.78 14.93
CA ASP A 276 11.58 -3.62 13.75
C ASP A 276 12.70 -4.64 13.48
N VAL A 277 13.76 -4.70 14.31
CA VAL A 277 14.83 -5.69 14.19
C VAL A 277 14.30 -7.13 14.14
N PRO A 278 13.36 -7.56 15.01
CA PRO A 278 12.81 -8.91 14.93
C PRO A 278 12.08 -9.18 13.61
N PHE A 279 11.40 -8.17 13.05
CA PHE A 279 10.71 -8.31 11.77
C PHE A 279 11.70 -8.40 10.61
N MET A 280 12.75 -7.57 10.60
CA MET A 280 13.85 -7.68 9.63
C MET A 280 14.56 -9.04 9.70
N GLU A 281 14.80 -9.57 10.91
CA GLU A 281 15.36 -10.91 11.10
C GLU A 281 14.44 -11.99 10.52
N ALA A 282 13.14 -11.92 10.77
CA ALA A 282 12.18 -12.87 10.21
C ALA A 282 12.14 -12.81 8.68
N LEU A 283 12.15 -11.61 8.09
CA LEU A 283 12.15 -11.43 6.63
C LEU A 283 13.35 -12.11 5.93
N VAL A 284 14.53 -12.10 6.57
CA VAL A 284 15.74 -12.71 5.98
C VAL A 284 15.95 -14.17 6.37
N THR A 285 15.23 -14.69 7.37
CA THR A 285 15.38 -16.07 7.85
C THR A 285 14.24 -16.98 7.43
N VAL A 286 13.02 -16.46 7.26
CA VAL A 286 11.90 -17.21 6.71
C VAL A 286 12.21 -17.55 5.24
N PRO A 287 12.28 -18.84 4.88
CA PRO A 287 12.71 -19.24 3.55
C PRO A 287 11.62 -18.94 2.52
N GLY A 288 12.03 -18.49 1.33
CA GLY A 288 11.15 -18.24 0.21
C GLY A 288 10.57 -16.82 0.14
N VAL A 289 10.88 -15.93 1.08
CA VAL A 289 10.52 -14.51 0.96
C VAL A 289 11.37 -13.85 -0.13
N ILE A 290 10.74 -13.51 -1.25
CA ILE A 290 11.41 -12.90 -2.40
C ILE A 290 11.49 -11.38 -2.23
N GLY A 291 10.40 -10.76 -1.78
CA GLY A 291 10.36 -9.30 -1.64
C GLY A 291 9.32 -8.79 -0.66
N LEU A 292 9.60 -7.61 -0.13
CA LEU A 292 8.74 -6.80 0.73
C LEU A 292 8.35 -5.52 0.00
N PHE A 293 7.06 -5.22 -0.07
CA PHE A 293 6.50 -4.07 -0.77
C PHE A 293 5.85 -3.11 0.23
N SER A 294 6.28 -1.85 0.21
CA SER A 294 5.85 -0.78 1.12
C SER A 294 5.30 0.44 0.42
N GLY A 295 4.53 1.26 1.15
CA GLY A 295 4.04 2.57 0.72
C GLY A 295 4.73 3.66 1.53
N HIS A 296 3.91 4.49 2.19
CA HIS A 296 4.27 5.44 3.25
C HIS A 296 5.06 6.67 2.78
N ASP A 297 6.21 6.45 2.14
CA ASP A 297 7.04 7.52 1.59
C ASP A 297 6.64 7.80 0.13
N HIS A 298 5.74 8.77 -0.07
CA HIS A 298 5.06 8.98 -1.35
C HIS A 298 6.01 9.34 -2.52
N GLY A 299 7.19 9.87 -2.20
CA GLY A 299 8.23 10.25 -3.16
C GLY A 299 9.21 9.14 -3.54
N ASN A 300 8.98 7.91 -3.07
CA ASN A 300 9.84 6.77 -3.35
C ASN A 300 9.11 5.69 -4.16
N THR A 301 9.76 5.18 -5.21
CA THR A 301 9.20 4.13 -6.09
C THR A 301 10.25 3.14 -6.55
N TRP A 302 11.41 3.09 -5.90
CA TRP A 302 12.52 2.19 -6.23
C TRP A 302 12.38 0.85 -5.52
N CYS A 303 13.08 -0.15 -6.06
CA CYS A 303 13.38 -1.39 -5.35
C CYS A 303 14.90 -1.50 -5.12
N TYR A 304 15.32 -2.21 -4.09
CA TYR A 304 16.71 -2.53 -3.80
C TYR A 304 16.84 -3.98 -3.33
N ARG A 305 17.85 -4.72 -3.83
CA ARG A 305 18.15 -6.07 -3.34
C ARG A 305 19.06 -5.99 -2.12
N TRP A 306 18.57 -6.34 -0.95
CA TRP A 306 19.34 -6.27 0.30
C TRP A 306 20.14 -7.56 0.51
N ASP A 307 21.39 -7.58 0.06
CA ASP A 307 22.24 -8.77 -0.06
C ASP A 307 23.53 -8.73 0.78
N LYS A 308 23.61 -7.78 1.72
CA LYS A 308 24.75 -7.62 2.61
C LYS A 308 24.34 -6.98 3.92
N LYS A 309 25.21 -7.09 4.92
CA LYS A 309 25.09 -6.33 6.16
C LYS A 309 25.32 -4.84 5.90
N LEU A 310 24.42 -4.00 6.40
CA LEU A 310 24.52 -2.54 6.32
C LEU A 310 25.18 -1.97 7.58
N GLU A 311 25.75 -0.77 7.50
CA GLU A 311 26.40 -0.14 8.65
C GLU A 311 25.36 0.15 9.74
N GLY A 312 25.76 0.06 11.01
CA GLY A 312 24.84 0.28 12.14
C GLY A 312 23.76 -0.80 12.35
N MET A 313 23.62 -1.78 11.44
CA MET A 313 22.61 -2.84 11.56
C MET A 313 23.16 -4.13 12.16
N THR A 314 22.31 -4.84 12.91
CA THR A 314 22.59 -6.19 13.42
C THR A 314 22.27 -7.28 12.39
N VAL A 315 21.23 -7.07 11.60
CA VAL A 315 20.70 -8.01 10.60
C VAL A 315 21.50 -7.93 9.29
N GLU A 316 21.80 -9.09 8.71
CA GLU A 316 22.44 -9.22 7.40
C GLU A 316 21.41 -9.59 6.33
N GLY A 317 21.37 -8.82 5.24
CA GLY A 317 20.47 -9.09 4.12
C GLY A 317 20.82 -10.40 3.41
N ASN A 318 19.80 -11.18 3.03
CA ASN A 318 19.95 -12.48 2.36
C ASN A 318 19.71 -12.41 0.83
N GLY A 319 19.45 -11.22 0.28
CA GLY A 319 19.05 -11.01 -1.11
C GLY A 319 17.57 -10.72 -1.32
N ILE A 320 16.77 -10.55 -0.26
CA ILE A 320 15.38 -10.06 -0.37
C ILE A 320 15.30 -8.70 -1.07
N HIS A 321 14.26 -8.49 -1.88
CA HIS A 321 13.98 -7.21 -2.53
C HIS A 321 13.10 -6.33 -1.64
N LEU A 322 13.56 -5.11 -1.31
CA LEU A 322 12.77 -4.10 -0.61
C LEU A 322 12.29 -3.08 -1.64
N CYS A 323 10.97 -2.90 -1.77
CA CYS A 323 10.35 -2.15 -2.85
C CYS A 323 9.33 -1.15 -2.33
N TYR A 324 9.34 0.07 -2.86
CA TYR A 324 8.25 1.04 -2.66
C TYR A 324 7.19 0.93 -3.74
N GLY A 325 5.93 1.11 -3.38
CA GLY A 325 4.79 1.23 -4.29
C GLY A 325 4.84 2.52 -5.11
N GLN A 326 3.72 2.85 -5.74
CA GLN A 326 3.50 4.16 -6.35
C GLN A 326 2.45 4.89 -5.51
N HIS A 327 2.71 6.15 -5.20
CA HIS A 327 1.69 7.02 -4.61
C HIS A 327 0.45 7.06 -5.53
N SER A 328 -0.66 6.52 -5.03
CA SER A 328 -1.80 6.17 -5.87
C SER A 328 -2.93 7.20 -5.84
N GLY A 329 -3.09 7.93 -4.74
CA GLY A 329 -4.16 8.91 -4.57
C GLY A 329 -3.74 10.33 -4.86
N TYR A 330 -4.72 11.20 -5.09
CA TYR A 330 -4.53 12.66 -5.07
C TYR A 330 -4.62 13.25 -3.66
N GLY A 331 -5.00 12.44 -2.65
CA GLY A 331 -4.79 12.77 -1.24
C GLY A 331 -3.32 12.54 -0.84
N GLY A 332 -2.97 12.87 0.40
CA GLY A 332 -1.60 12.75 0.90
C GLY A 332 -0.71 13.90 0.43
N TYR A 333 0.59 13.82 0.71
CA TYR A 333 1.56 14.84 0.28
C TYR A 333 2.22 14.49 -1.06
N GLY A 334 2.73 15.51 -1.73
CA GLY A 334 3.47 15.36 -2.99
C GLY A 334 2.59 15.44 -4.24
N ASN A 335 3.24 15.60 -5.39
CA ASN A 335 2.57 15.69 -6.69
C ASN A 335 3.12 14.70 -7.72
N TRP A 336 3.91 13.71 -7.30
CA TRP A 336 4.45 12.68 -8.21
C TRP A 336 3.32 12.01 -8.97
N ILE A 337 3.51 11.74 -10.26
CA ILE A 337 2.46 11.18 -11.12
C ILE A 337 1.80 9.95 -10.46
N ARG A 338 0.47 9.87 -10.47
CA ARG A 338 -0.22 8.78 -9.78
C ARG A 338 -0.19 7.50 -10.59
N GLY A 339 -0.33 6.36 -9.91
CA GLY A 339 -0.29 5.06 -10.55
C GLY A 339 -0.29 3.93 -9.52
N ALA A 340 0.04 2.73 -9.97
CA ALA A 340 0.18 1.55 -9.13
C ALA A 340 1.48 0.81 -9.46
N ARG A 341 2.01 0.07 -8.48
CA ARG A 341 3.04 -0.93 -8.76
C ARG A 341 2.37 -2.22 -9.19
N GLU A 342 2.82 -2.76 -10.31
CA GLU A 342 2.42 -4.06 -10.81
C GLU A 342 3.49 -5.09 -10.46
N ILE A 343 3.06 -6.28 -10.07
CA ILE A 343 3.87 -7.48 -9.93
C ILE A 343 3.33 -8.54 -10.89
N VAL A 344 4.20 -9.13 -11.68
CA VAL A 344 3.86 -10.26 -12.55
C VAL A 344 4.81 -11.41 -12.25
N VAL A 345 4.24 -12.58 -11.97
CA VAL A 345 5.00 -13.80 -11.72
C VAL A 345 4.51 -14.93 -12.62
N THR A 346 5.43 -15.83 -12.94
CA THR A 346 5.13 -17.15 -13.52
C THR A 346 5.68 -18.24 -12.62
N GLU A 347 5.19 -19.47 -12.75
CA GLU A 347 5.69 -20.59 -11.96
C GLU A 347 7.20 -20.81 -12.19
N ASP A 348 7.67 -20.71 -13.43
CA ASP A 348 9.10 -20.79 -13.80
C ASP A 348 9.97 -19.69 -13.17
N MET A 349 9.40 -18.50 -12.94
CA MET A 349 10.10 -17.40 -12.26
C MET A 349 10.19 -17.69 -10.76
N LEU A 350 9.09 -18.15 -10.16
CA LEU A 350 9.06 -18.46 -8.73
C LEU A 350 9.99 -19.61 -8.34
N GLU A 351 10.19 -20.59 -9.21
CA GLU A 351 11.20 -21.64 -9.00
C GLU A 351 12.62 -21.10 -8.85
N LYS A 352 12.90 -19.92 -9.44
CA LYS A 352 14.19 -19.23 -9.38
C LYS A 352 14.25 -18.14 -8.29
N GLY A 353 13.11 -17.83 -7.67
CA GLY A 353 12.97 -16.67 -6.80
C GLY A 353 12.90 -15.33 -7.55
N ASP A 354 12.53 -15.34 -8.83
CA ASP A 354 12.46 -14.17 -9.68
C ASP A 354 11.04 -13.58 -9.70
N VAL A 355 10.93 -12.26 -9.84
CA VAL A 355 9.66 -11.52 -9.97
C VAL A 355 9.81 -10.39 -10.98
N GLU A 356 8.82 -10.17 -11.85
CA GLU A 356 8.77 -8.97 -12.68
C GLU A 356 7.95 -7.89 -11.95
N SER A 357 8.45 -6.65 -11.95
CA SER A 357 7.69 -5.52 -11.43
C SER A 357 7.85 -4.29 -12.31
N TYR A 358 6.81 -3.47 -12.39
CA TYR A 358 6.82 -2.18 -13.06
C TYR A 358 5.81 -1.22 -12.41
N ILE A 359 5.83 0.04 -12.79
CA ILE A 359 4.80 1.01 -12.40
C ILE A 359 3.89 1.28 -13.59
N ARG A 360 2.57 1.13 -13.38
CA ARG A 360 1.54 1.62 -14.30
C ARG A 360 1.11 3.00 -13.86
N LEU A 361 1.38 4.01 -14.70
CA LEU A 361 0.98 5.39 -14.43
C LEU A 361 -0.46 5.67 -14.86
N GLU A 362 -1.09 6.67 -14.27
CA GLU A 362 -2.43 7.15 -14.65
C GLU A 362 -2.51 7.66 -16.10
N SER A 363 -1.36 8.01 -16.70
CA SER A 363 -1.23 8.33 -18.13
C SER A 363 -1.41 7.11 -19.03
N GLY A 364 -1.25 5.90 -18.48
CA GLY A 364 -1.16 4.65 -19.22
C GLY A 364 0.28 4.26 -19.58
N ASP A 365 1.29 5.02 -19.20
CA ASP A 365 2.69 4.64 -19.43
C ASP A 365 3.15 3.54 -18.46
N VAL A 366 4.07 2.69 -18.94
CA VAL A 366 4.83 1.76 -18.09
C VAL A 366 6.22 2.35 -17.84
N VAL A 367 6.59 2.48 -16.57
CA VAL A 367 7.92 2.96 -16.18
C VAL A 367 8.54 2.04 -15.13
N GLY A 368 9.86 2.10 -14.96
CA GLY A 368 10.56 1.32 -13.93
C GLY A 368 10.38 -0.19 -14.04
N ARG A 369 10.20 -0.73 -15.26
CA ARG A 369 10.07 -2.17 -15.47
C ARG A 369 11.41 -2.87 -15.21
N VAL A 370 11.38 -3.83 -14.29
CA VAL A 370 12.55 -4.56 -13.79
C VAL A 370 12.22 -6.03 -13.57
N THR A 371 13.27 -6.86 -13.58
CA THR A 371 13.21 -8.22 -13.05
C THR A 371 13.95 -8.24 -11.72
N LEU A 372 13.22 -8.45 -10.64
CA LEU A 372 13.75 -8.67 -9.30
C LEU A 372 14.32 -10.09 -9.24
N ASN A 373 15.63 -10.19 -9.41
CA ASN A 373 16.38 -11.45 -9.43
C ASN A 373 17.73 -11.29 -8.72
N SER A 374 18.54 -12.34 -8.75
CA SER A 374 19.87 -12.35 -8.15
C SER A 374 20.88 -11.30 -8.68
N THR A 375 20.65 -10.73 -9.87
CA THR A 375 21.54 -9.73 -10.50
C THR A 375 20.99 -8.30 -10.45
N TYR A 376 19.79 -8.10 -9.86
CA TYR A 376 19.05 -6.84 -9.93
C TYR A 376 19.86 -5.58 -9.58
N ASN A 377 20.76 -5.65 -8.59
CA ASN A 377 21.57 -4.48 -8.19
C ASN A 377 22.64 -4.08 -9.21
N ASP A 378 23.00 -4.99 -10.12
CA ASP A 378 24.06 -4.86 -11.12
C ASP A 378 23.52 -4.67 -12.54
N ASP A 379 22.26 -5.06 -12.76
CA ASP A 379 21.57 -4.91 -14.04
C ASP A 379 21.33 -3.43 -14.37
N TYR A 380 21.39 -3.11 -15.67
CA TYR A 380 21.18 -1.75 -16.16
C TYR A 380 19.78 -1.57 -16.76
N TYR A 381 19.06 -0.58 -16.24
CA TYR A 381 17.69 -0.25 -16.60
C TYR A 381 17.56 1.21 -17.08
N PRO A 382 16.56 1.52 -17.93
CA PRO A 382 16.14 2.89 -18.17
C PRO A 382 15.75 3.58 -16.86
N ALA A 383 16.18 4.82 -16.68
CA ALA A 383 15.78 5.60 -15.51
C ALA A 383 14.28 5.90 -15.55
N THR A 384 13.60 5.72 -14.43
CA THR A 384 12.19 6.10 -14.26
C THR A 384 12.04 7.61 -14.40
N PRO A 385 11.16 8.11 -15.29
CA PRO A 385 10.84 9.53 -15.36
C PRO A 385 10.24 10.00 -14.04
N ASN A 386 10.78 11.08 -13.49
CA ASN A 386 10.17 11.77 -12.37
C ASN A 386 9.21 12.85 -12.90
N THR A 387 7.95 12.49 -13.07
CA THR A 387 6.90 13.38 -13.57
C THR A 387 5.87 13.64 -12.48
N MET A 388 5.11 14.72 -12.64
CA MET A 388 4.14 15.17 -11.66
C MET A 388 2.74 15.20 -12.28
N THR A 389 1.72 14.97 -11.46
CA THR A 389 0.32 15.25 -11.79
C THR A 389 -0.30 16.10 -10.69
N TYR A 390 -1.12 17.06 -11.13
CA TYR A 390 -1.73 18.07 -10.29
C TYR A 390 -3.25 18.00 -10.43
N MET A 391 -3.97 18.38 -9.39
CA MET A 391 -5.40 18.66 -9.48
C MET A 391 -5.63 19.67 -10.61
N SER A 392 -6.61 19.44 -11.48
CA SER A 392 -6.96 20.44 -12.48
C SER A 392 -7.33 21.73 -11.75
N GLU A 393 -6.72 22.86 -12.12
CA GLU A 393 -7.24 24.16 -11.69
C GLU A 393 -8.71 24.20 -12.13
N ALA A 394 -9.64 24.08 -11.18
CA ALA A 394 -11.03 24.36 -11.46
C ALA A 394 -11.04 25.71 -12.16
N LEU A 395 -11.65 25.77 -13.36
CA LEU A 395 -11.84 26.99 -14.13
C LEU A 395 -12.41 28.04 -13.18
N SER A 396 -11.52 28.87 -12.63
CA SER A 396 -11.91 30.06 -11.90
C SER A 396 -12.62 30.90 -12.94
N GLY A 397 -13.94 30.99 -12.77
CA GLY A 397 -14.80 31.70 -13.68
C GLY A 397 -14.22 33.07 -13.96
N SER A 398 -14.12 33.41 -15.24
CA SER A 398 -13.91 34.75 -15.75
C SER A 398 -14.55 35.81 -14.85
N GLY A 399 -13.75 36.69 -14.24
CA GLY A 399 -14.29 37.75 -13.39
C GLY A 399 -13.26 38.62 -12.66
N SER A 400 -12.60 39.52 -13.42
CA SER A 400 -12.06 40.83 -13.02
C SER A 400 -11.00 40.95 -11.90
N ASP A 401 -9.82 41.40 -12.32
CA ASP A 401 -9.01 42.48 -11.73
C ASP A 401 -9.23 42.84 -10.25
N SER A 402 -8.28 42.46 -9.39
CA SER A 402 -7.59 43.44 -8.54
C SER A 402 -6.36 42.81 -7.87
N GLU A 403 -5.23 42.93 -8.55
CA GLU A 403 -3.90 42.88 -7.97
C GLU A 403 -3.69 44.14 -7.12
N SER A 404 -3.65 44.02 -5.78
CA SER A 404 -3.07 45.00 -4.83
C SER A 404 -3.64 44.81 -3.43
N ALA A 405 -2.88 44.13 -2.55
CA ALA A 405 -2.58 44.55 -1.17
C ALA A 405 -2.19 43.36 -0.28
N ALA A 406 -0.89 43.01 -0.26
CA ALA A 406 -0.23 42.40 0.91
C ALA A 406 1.29 42.33 0.68
N LYS A 407 1.91 43.49 0.51
CA LYS A 407 3.35 43.66 0.83
C LYS A 407 3.44 44.54 2.05
N SER A 408 4.30 44.13 2.98
CA SER A 408 4.82 44.86 4.16
C SER A 408 4.18 44.51 5.51
N ILE A 409 5.06 44.29 6.50
CA ILE A 409 4.87 44.08 7.96
C ILE A 409 4.81 42.56 8.29
N LEU A 410 5.87 41.87 8.73
CA LEU A 410 6.85 42.16 9.79
C LEU A 410 8.22 41.52 9.52
N SER A 411 9.28 42.30 9.77
CA SER A 411 10.64 41.85 9.93
C SER A 411 10.97 41.63 11.42
N GLY A 412 11.53 40.47 11.75
CA GLY A 412 12.42 40.25 12.89
C GLY A 412 11.79 39.89 14.23
N SER A 413 11.92 38.64 14.66
CA SER A 413 12.73 38.26 15.83
C SER A 413 12.66 36.74 16.11
N GLU A 414 13.85 36.17 16.31
CA GLU A 414 14.15 35.02 17.18
C GLU A 414 13.74 33.60 16.75
N LEU A 415 14.78 32.93 16.26
CA LEU A 415 14.99 31.50 16.18
C LEU A 415 14.80 30.86 17.58
N MET A 416 13.73 30.10 17.76
CA MET A 416 13.60 29.10 18.83
C MET A 416 13.41 27.74 18.14
N THR A 417 14.47 26.93 18.21
CA THR A 417 14.48 25.50 17.92
C THR A 417 13.47 24.78 18.81
N ALA A 418 12.37 24.31 18.22
CA ALA A 418 11.47 23.35 18.82
C ALA A 418 11.87 21.95 18.35
N VAL A 419 12.47 21.19 19.27
CA VAL A 419 12.56 19.73 19.21
C VAL A 419 11.19 19.21 19.65
N GLY A 420 10.52 18.45 18.79
CA GLY A 420 9.21 17.88 19.08
C GLY A 420 8.55 17.37 17.80
N GLY A 421 8.45 16.05 17.69
CA GLY A 421 7.80 15.35 16.60
C GLY A 421 6.35 15.81 16.41
N SER A 422 6.14 16.50 15.31
CA SER A 422 4.88 16.55 14.59
C SER A 422 5.30 16.83 13.16
N LEU A 423 5.09 15.85 12.28
CA LEU A 423 4.86 16.17 10.87
C LEU A 423 3.77 17.24 10.89
N ILE A 424 4.17 18.48 10.58
CA ILE A 424 3.21 19.54 10.39
C ILE A 424 2.39 19.08 9.19
N ALA A 425 1.19 18.57 9.48
CA ALA A 425 0.14 18.45 8.51
C ALA A 425 -0.07 19.86 7.96
N ILE A 426 0.53 20.14 6.81
CA ILE A 426 0.09 21.25 5.99
C ILE A 426 -1.28 20.79 5.51
N ALA A 427 -2.31 21.15 6.28
CA ALA A 427 -3.68 21.08 5.83
C ALA A 427 -3.74 21.92 4.56
N TRP A 428 -3.72 21.24 3.40
CA TRP A 428 -4.11 21.84 2.14
C TRP A 428 -5.60 22.12 2.26
N LEU A 429 -5.93 23.30 2.75
CA LEU A 429 -7.30 23.79 2.78
C LEU A 429 -7.77 23.90 1.33
N CYS A 430 -8.62 22.96 0.91
CA CYS A 430 -9.40 23.05 -0.31
C CYS A 430 -10.24 24.34 -0.26
N PHE A 431 -9.88 25.35 -1.04
CA PHE A 431 -10.68 26.55 -1.31
C PHE A 431 -11.19 26.52 -2.74
#